data_AF-A0A3D1VQS1-F1
#
_entry.id   AF-A0A3D1VQS1-F1
#
_cell.length_a   1.000
_cell.length_b   1.000
_cell.length_c   1.000
_cell.angle_alpha   90.00
_cell.angle_beta   90.00
_cell.angle_gamma   90.00
#
_symmetry.space_group_name_H-M   'P 1'
#
loop_
_entity.id
_entity.type
_entity.pdbx_description
1 polymer ?
#
loop_
_entity_poly.entity_id
_entity_poly.type
_entity_poly.pdbx_seq_one_letter_code
_entity_poly.pdbx_strand_id
1 'polypeptide(L)'
;NKLNEVFVVGQLHVDLFELSELPDMALSNRQGYKSDDPRYQAVLKYVRDDLLPTIIKMRDVFVSLGKKKKEENKLEEQRKNEEIFRRSVDNFRNRTKKSAASRIASKLGSSEQQQSDIEAILDEEINTNSPDMGIKSVIDSQKKKILISQTYADKDLSDIVYNMLVYNNVPPDEIIYTNCDDEISRIPEGDVGKSGIYNYLRDFFVNSYSTQKIYVLFVTSHKSK
;
A
#
# COMPACT_ATOMS: atom_id res chain seq x y z
N ASN A 1 0.75 -18.26 -14.25
CA ASN A 1 0.13 -19.54 -13.84
C ASN A 1 1.18 -20.59 -13.47
N LYS A 2 1.73 -20.53 -12.25
CA LYS A 2 2.36 -21.71 -11.63
C LYS A 2 1.30 -22.31 -10.72
N LEU A 3 0.95 -23.58 -10.91
CA LEU A 3 0.00 -24.29 -10.05
C LEU A 3 0.43 -24.16 -8.58
N ASN A 4 -0.49 -23.77 -7.69
CA ASN A 4 -0.19 -23.58 -6.26
C ASN A 4 0.34 -24.86 -5.60
N GLU A 5 -0.03 -26.02 -6.14
CA GLU A 5 0.42 -27.35 -5.73
C GLU A 5 1.95 -27.52 -5.82
N VAL A 6 2.62 -26.84 -6.74
CA VAL A 6 4.07 -27.02 -6.99
C VAL A 6 4.94 -26.56 -5.82
N PHE A 7 4.40 -25.79 -4.88
CA PHE A 7 5.16 -25.33 -3.72
C PHE A 7 4.78 -26.03 -2.42
N VAL A 8 3.95 -27.08 -2.49
CA VAL A 8 3.67 -27.93 -1.34
C VAL A 8 4.53 -29.18 -1.48
N VAL A 9 5.63 -29.22 -0.74
CA VAL A 9 6.53 -30.38 -0.66
C VAL A 9 6.74 -30.72 0.82
N GLY A 10 6.57 -31.98 1.17
CA GLY A 10 6.72 -32.43 2.55
C GLY A 10 6.79 -33.94 2.66
N GLN A 11 7.03 -34.41 3.89
CA GLN A 11 7.00 -35.81 4.27
C GLN A 11 5.91 -35.98 5.34
N LEU A 12 5.14 -37.05 5.24
CA LEU A 12 4.13 -37.41 6.23
C LEU A 12 4.63 -38.58 7.04
N HIS A 13 4.62 -38.42 8.35
CA HIS A 13 4.77 -39.53 9.27
C HIS A 13 3.38 -40.03 9.65
N VAL A 14 3.18 -41.34 9.60
CA VAL A 14 1.87 -41.96 9.80
C VAL A 14 2.04 -43.04 10.85
N ASP A 15 1.67 -42.73 12.09
CA ASP A 15 1.83 -43.63 13.24
C ASP A 15 1.15 -44.99 13.02
N LEU A 16 0.03 -45.01 12.30
CA LEU A 16 -0.72 -46.23 11.96
C LEU A 16 0.12 -47.26 11.18
N PHE A 17 1.15 -46.81 10.44
CA PHE A 17 2.03 -47.69 9.68
C PHE A 17 3.12 -48.34 10.54
N GLU A 18 3.39 -47.80 11.73
CA GLU A 18 4.46 -48.22 12.63
C GLU A 18 3.95 -49.06 13.82
N LEU A 19 2.64 -49.36 13.87
CA LEU A 19 2.05 -50.15 14.96
C LEU A 19 2.46 -51.63 14.87
N SER A 20 3.26 -52.08 15.83
CA SER A 20 3.74 -53.47 15.95
C SER A 20 2.65 -54.52 16.13
N GLU A 21 1.43 -54.12 16.48
CA GLU A 21 0.26 -55.01 16.62
C GLU A 21 -0.36 -55.38 15.27
N LEU A 22 -0.05 -54.63 14.21
CA LEU A 22 -0.58 -54.85 12.87
C LEU A 22 0.45 -55.56 11.98
N PRO A 23 0.00 -56.31 10.95
CA PRO A 23 0.91 -56.93 10.00
C PRO A 23 1.81 -55.90 9.29
N ASP A 24 3.08 -56.27 9.11
CA ASP A 24 4.06 -55.44 8.43
C ASP A 24 3.66 -55.18 6.97
N MET A 25 3.56 -53.89 6.65
CA MET A 25 3.22 -53.37 5.34
C MET A 25 4.43 -52.78 4.59
N ALA A 26 5.59 -52.71 5.21
CA ALA A 26 6.80 -52.30 4.51
C ALA A 26 7.19 -53.35 3.47
N LEU A 27 7.64 -52.89 2.30
CA LEU A 27 8.25 -53.77 1.31
C LEU A 27 9.60 -54.27 1.86
N SER A 28 9.95 -55.52 1.57
CA SER A 28 11.18 -56.16 2.07
C SER A 28 12.47 -55.43 1.68
N ASN A 29 12.41 -54.66 0.59
CA ASN A 29 13.49 -53.80 0.12
C ASN A 29 13.49 -52.39 0.76
N ARG A 30 12.56 -52.11 1.68
CA ARG A 30 12.31 -50.82 2.34
C ARG A 30 12.13 -49.64 1.37
N GLN A 31 11.77 -49.90 0.12
CA GLN A 31 11.54 -48.85 -0.89
C GLN A 31 10.15 -48.19 -0.77
N GLY A 32 9.31 -48.67 0.15
CA GLY A 32 8.00 -48.09 0.41
C GLY A 32 7.06 -49.05 1.12
N TYR A 33 5.78 -48.70 1.13
CA TYR A 33 4.70 -49.51 1.68
C TYR A 33 3.97 -50.27 0.58
N LYS A 34 3.32 -51.38 0.95
CA LYS A 34 2.41 -52.13 0.09
C LYS A 34 1.26 -51.24 -0.37
N SER A 35 1.20 -50.97 -1.68
CA SER A 35 0.21 -50.08 -2.27
C SER A 35 -1.21 -50.63 -2.23
N ASP A 36 -1.37 -51.95 -2.12
CA ASP A 36 -2.64 -52.65 -2.01
C ASP A 36 -3.19 -52.71 -0.57
N ASP A 37 -2.40 -52.29 0.43
CA ASP A 37 -2.85 -52.31 1.82
C ASP A 37 -3.99 -51.29 2.05
N PRO A 38 -5.12 -51.70 2.67
CA PRO A 38 -6.25 -50.79 2.94
C PRO A 38 -5.86 -49.53 3.73
N ARG A 39 -4.88 -49.63 4.64
CA ARG A 39 -4.39 -48.49 5.43
C ARG A 39 -3.68 -47.48 4.54
N TYR A 40 -2.85 -47.97 3.62
CA TYR A 40 -2.13 -47.12 2.67
C TYR A 40 -3.10 -46.39 1.73
N GLN A 41 -4.11 -47.08 1.21
CA GLN A 41 -5.16 -46.48 0.39
C GLN A 41 -6.00 -45.45 1.15
N ALA A 42 -6.35 -45.72 2.41
CA ALA A 42 -7.09 -44.78 3.25
C ALA A 42 -6.30 -43.49 3.51
N VAL A 43 -5.00 -43.60 3.79
CA VAL A 43 -4.12 -42.44 3.98
C VAL A 43 -3.96 -41.66 2.68
N LEU A 44 -3.73 -42.33 1.54
CA LEU A 44 -3.66 -41.64 0.25
C LEU A 44 -4.94 -40.86 -0.07
N LYS A 45 -6.10 -41.44 0.23
CA LYS A 45 -7.39 -40.78 0.05
C LYS A 45 -7.50 -39.54 0.94
N TYR A 46 -7.23 -39.65 2.23
CA TYR A 46 -7.24 -38.51 3.15
C TYR A 46 -6.27 -37.40 2.72
N VAL A 47 -5.06 -37.77 2.28
CA VAL A 47 -4.07 -36.80 1.82
C VAL A 47 -4.57 -36.02 0.61
N ARG A 48 -5.21 -36.71 -0.35
CA ARG A 48 -5.73 -36.12 -1.59
C ARG A 48 -6.97 -35.26 -1.35
N ASP A 49 -7.92 -35.78 -0.57
CA ASP A 49 -9.26 -35.21 -0.48
C ASP A 49 -9.35 -34.11 0.60
N ASP A 50 -8.55 -34.20 1.67
CA ASP A 50 -8.65 -33.31 2.83
C ASP A 50 -7.37 -32.52 3.09
N LEU A 51 -6.23 -33.21 3.24
CA LEU A 51 -4.99 -32.59 3.73
C LEU A 51 -4.39 -31.61 2.72
N LEU A 52 -4.19 -32.05 1.47
CA LEU A 52 -3.60 -31.22 0.43
C LEU A 52 -4.45 -29.98 0.12
N PRO A 53 -5.78 -30.09 -0.05
CA PRO A 53 -6.65 -28.91 -0.21
C PRO A 53 -6.58 -27.94 0.97
N THR A 54 -6.48 -28.45 2.20
CA THR A 54 -6.36 -27.60 3.41
C THR A 54 -5.04 -26.84 3.43
N ILE A 55 -3.92 -27.51 3.12
CA ILE A 55 -2.61 -26.86 3.07
C ILE A 55 -2.54 -25.80 1.97
N ILE A 56 -3.14 -26.06 0.81
CA ILE A 56 -3.21 -25.07 -0.29
C ILE A 56 -3.97 -23.82 0.16
N LYS A 57 -5.14 -23.99 0.80
CA LYS A 57 -5.91 -22.87 1.36
C LYS A 57 -5.11 -22.07 2.41
N MET A 58 -4.44 -22.76 3.34
CA MET A 58 -3.61 -22.11 4.36
C MET A 58 -2.49 -21.27 3.72
N ARG A 59 -1.88 -21.79 2.66
CA ARG A 59 -0.85 -21.08 1.92
C ARG A 59 -1.39 -19.83 1.24
N ASP A 60 -2.56 -19.90 0.60
CA ASP A 60 -3.17 -18.73 -0.04
C ASP A 60 -3.44 -17.61 0.97
N VAL A 61 -3.92 -17.97 2.17
CA VAL A 61 -4.08 -17.04 3.29
C VAL A 61 -2.73 -16.45 3.74
N PHE A 62 -1.68 -17.28 3.84
CA PHE A 62 -0.36 -16.77 4.21
C PHE A 62 0.20 -15.78 3.18
N VAL A 63 0.04 -16.06 1.89
CA VAL A 63 0.51 -15.18 0.81
C VAL A 63 -0.26 -13.86 0.82
N SER A 64 -1.58 -13.88 1.03
CA SER A 64 -2.37 -12.64 1.11
C SER A 64 -1.97 -11.78 2.31
N LEU A 65 -1.76 -12.39 3.48
CA LEU A 65 -1.26 -11.70 4.67
C LEU A 65 0.14 -11.10 4.44
N GLY A 66 1.03 -11.83 3.76
CA GLY A 66 2.36 -11.34 3.41
C GLY A 66 2.33 -10.14 2.47
N LYS A 67 1.44 -10.14 1.47
CA LYS A 67 1.22 -9.00 0.58
C LYS A 67 0.70 -7.79 1.33
N LYS A 68 -0.35 -7.96 2.14
CA LYS A 68 -0.95 -6.89 2.95
C LYS A 68 0.08 -6.24 3.88
N LYS A 69 0.89 -7.04 4.58
CA LYS A 69 1.97 -6.53 5.44
C LYS A 69 3.03 -5.75 4.66
N LYS A 70 3.34 -6.17 3.43
CA LYS A 70 4.30 -5.46 2.58
C LYS A 70 3.75 -4.10 2.11
N GLU A 71 2.45 -4.01 1.83
CA GLU A 71 1.77 -2.76 1.50
C GLU A 71 1.71 -1.80 2.70
N GLU A 72 1.34 -2.30 3.88
CA GLU A 72 1.34 -1.53 5.12
C GLU A 72 2.74 -0.97 5.43
N ASN A 73 3.79 -1.78 5.29
CA ASN A 73 5.17 -1.33 5.48
C ASN A 73 5.58 -0.25 4.47
N LYS A 74 5.19 -0.38 3.19
CA LYS A 74 5.47 0.65 2.17
C LYS A 74 4.78 1.97 2.52
N LEU A 75 3.53 1.92 2.98
CA LEU A 75 2.78 3.12 3.36
C LEU A 75 3.40 3.81 4.58
N GLU A 76 3.82 3.04 5.59
CA GLU A 76 4.52 3.56 6.75
C GLU A 76 5.89 4.16 6.40
N GLU A 77 6.64 3.54 5.49
CA GLU A 77 7.90 4.07 4.99
C GLU A 77 7.69 5.39 4.23
N GLN A 78 6.66 5.47 3.38
CA GLN A 78 6.28 6.71 2.70
C GLN A 78 5.94 7.83 3.69
N ARG A 79 5.11 7.55 4.71
CA ARG A 79 4.77 8.52 5.75
C ARG A 79 6.00 9.04 6.51
N LYS A 80 6.91 8.13 6.89
CA LYS A 80 8.15 8.51 7.57
C LYS A 80 9.06 9.36 6.69
N ASN A 81 9.19 8.99 5.42
CA ASN A 81 10.00 9.75 4.46
C ASN A 81 9.41 11.14 4.23
N GLU A 82 8.08 11.27 4.14
CA GLU A 82 7.41 12.58 4.03
C GLU A 82 7.64 13.43 5.29
N GLU A 83 7.55 12.84 6.48
CA GLU A 83 7.79 13.57 7.73
C GLU A 83 9.25 14.03 7.87
N ILE A 84 10.22 13.16 7.55
CA ILE A 84 11.65 13.48 7.57
C ILE A 84 11.94 14.61 6.57
N PHE A 85 11.40 14.49 5.36
CA PHE A 85 11.60 15.47 4.32
C PHE A 85 11.00 16.83 4.70
N ARG A 86 9.76 16.83 5.22
CA ARG A 86 9.11 18.03 5.75
C ARG A 86 9.95 18.71 6.83
N ARG A 87 10.45 17.95 7.82
CA ARG A 87 11.34 18.48 8.85
C ARG A 87 12.63 19.06 8.26
N SER A 88 13.20 18.41 7.24
CA SER A 88 14.39 18.91 6.55
C SER A 88 14.13 20.24 5.85
N VAL A 89 12.99 20.36 5.15
CA VAL A 89 12.55 21.60 4.49
C VAL A 89 12.32 22.72 5.50
N ASP A 90 11.60 22.44 6.60
CA ASP A 90 11.35 23.43 7.64
C ASP A 90 12.67 23.90 8.30
N ASN A 91 13.59 22.97 8.56
CA ASN A 91 14.92 23.30 9.07
C ASN A 91 15.74 24.14 8.08
N PHE A 92 15.70 23.80 6.79
CA PHE A 92 16.37 24.57 5.74
C PHE A 92 15.81 25.98 5.66
N ARG A 93 14.48 26.13 5.66
CA ARG A 93 13.78 27.42 5.69
C ARG A 93 14.22 28.25 6.88
N ASN A 94 14.10 27.70 8.09
CA ASN A 94 14.45 28.40 9.33
C ASN A 94 15.94 28.80 9.40
N ARG A 95 16.85 27.92 8.95
CA ARG A 95 18.28 28.24 8.91
C ARG A 95 18.60 29.31 7.87
N THR A 96 17.99 29.22 6.69
CA THR A 96 18.23 30.19 5.61
C THR A 96 17.74 31.56 6.00
N LYS A 97 16.51 31.66 6.56
CA LYS A 97 15.95 32.91 7.09
C LYS A 97 16.87 33.56 8.11
N LYS A 98 17.19 32.85 9.20
CA LYS A 98 18.04 33.36 10.29
C LYS A 98 19.45 33.70 9.80
N SER A 99 20.06 32.84 8.99
CA SER A 99 21.42 33.06 8.50
C SER A 99 21.51 34.18 7.48
N ALA A 100 20.50 34.35 6.62
CA ALA A 100 20.48 35.43 5.63
C ALA A 100 20.13 36.77 6.29
N ALA A 101 19.10 36.82 7.13
CA ALA A 101 18.73 38.03 7.86
C ALA A 101 19.87 38.55 8.75
N SER A 102 20.54 37.66 9.51
CA SER A 102 21.70 38.03 10.33
C SER A 102 22.91 38.51 9.51
N ARG A 103 23.19 37.90 8.34
CA ARG A 103 24.26 38.34 7.43
C ARG A 103 23.95 39.67 6.75
N ILE A 104 22.70 39.91 6.39
CA ILE A 104 22.25 41.15 5.78
C ILE A 104 22.29 42.27 6.82
N ALA A 105 21.73 42.04 8.01
CA ALA A 105 21.73 43.02 9.10
C ALA A 105 23.14 43.36 9.60
N SER A 106 24.05 42.38 9.68
CA SER A 106 25.45 42.64 10.06
C SER A 106 26.22 43.42 8.99
N LYS A 107 25.90 43.25 7.70
CA LYS A 107 26.50 44.06 6.61
C LYS A 107 25.91 45.46 6.49
N LEU A 108 24.62 45.63 6.79
CA LEU A 108 23.90 46.91 6.63
C LEU A 108 23.83 47.74 7.92
N GLY A 109 24.29 47.21 9.07
CA GLY A 109 24.24 47.91 10.35
C GLY A 109 22.82 48.13 10.86
N SER A 110 21.93 47.16 10.63
CA SER A 110 20.49 47.28 10.86
C SER A 110 20.05 46.92 12.28
N SER A 111 18.97 47.53 12.77
CA SER A 111 18.37 47.28 14.09
C SER A 111 17.59 45.96 14.16
N GLU A 112 17.26 45.48 15.37
CA GLU A 112 16.47 44.25 15.57
C GLU A 112 15.10 44.28 14.86
N GLN A 113 14.46 45.45 14.76
CA GLN A 113 13.22 45.63 14.00
C GLN A 113 13.40 45.36 12.50
N GLN A 114 14.51 45.82 11.93
CA GLN A 114 14.81 45.60 10.51
C GLN A 114 15.18 44.14 10.24
N GLN A 115 15.72 43.42 11.22
CA GLN A 115 15.95 41.97 11.09
C GLN A 115 14.63 41.20 10.94
N SER A 116 13.58 41.53 11.71
CA SER A 116 12.29 40.83 11.56
C SER A 116 11.64 41.12 10.21
N ASP A 117 11.76 42.35 9.70
CA ASP A 117 11.21 42.72 8.39
C ASP A 117 11.96 42.00 7.24
N ILE A 118 13.29 41.87 7.36
CA ILE A 118 14.11 41.09 6.41
C ILE A 118 13.75 39.60 6.47
N GLU A 119 13.50 39.04 7.66
CA GLU A 119 13.02 37.67 7.80
C GLU A 119 11.66 37.47 7.10
N ALA A 120 10.72 38.40 7.26
CA ALA A 120 9.40 38.33 6.62
C ALA A 120 9.48 38.38 5.08
N ILE A 121 10.34 39.23 4.51
CA ILE A 121 10.55 39.31 3.06
C ILE A 121 11.19 38.01 2.53
N LEU A 122 12.17 37.47 3.26
CA LEU A 122 12.80 36.20 2.91
C LEU A 122 11.82 35.02 3.01
N ASP A 123 10.89 35.05 3.96
CA ASP A 123 9.80 34.07 4.05
C ASP A 123 8.92 34.08 2.80
N GLU A 124 8.52 35.26 2.37
CA GLU A 124 7.65 35.46 1.21
C GLU A 124 8.34 35.03 -0.09
N GLU A 125 9.60 35.41 -0.28
CA GLU A 125 10.40 35.00 -1.45
C GLU A 125 10.69 33.50 -1.46
N ILE A 126 11.05 32.91 -0.32
CA ILE A 126 11.25 31.45 -0.24
C ILE A 126 9.93 30.73 -0.54
N ASN A 127 8.79 31.21 -0.05
CA ASN A 127 7.49 30.61 -0.34
C ASN A 127 7.12 30.73 -1.83
N THR A 128 7.42 31.87 -2.44
CA THR A 128 7.16 32.14 -3.86
C THR A 128 8.01 31.27 -4.78
N ASN A 129 9.30 31.10 -4.45
CA ASN A 129 10.25 30.31 -5.26
C ASN A 129 10.35 28.83 -4.85
N SER A 130 9.66 28.41 -3.78
CA SER A 130 9.59 27.01 -3.33
C SER A 130 9.14 26.00 -4.43
N PRO A 131 8.24 26.33 -5.38
CA PRO A 131 7.91 25.46 -6.50
C PRO A 131 9.10 25.13 -7.40
N ASP A 132 9.97 26.12 -7.66
CA ASP A 132 11.10 26.00 -8.60
C ASP A 132 12.26 25.16 -8.06
N MET A 133 12.34 24.98 -6.74
CA MET A 133 13.34 24.12 -6.10
C MET A 133 13.08 22.62 -6.30
N GLY A 134 11.98 22.20 -6.95
CA GLY A 134 11.67 20.79 -7.23
C GLY A 134 11.33 19.94 -5.98
N ILE A 135 11.45 20.51 -4.78
CA ILE A 135 11.11 19.91 -3.48
C ILE A 135 9.66 19.39 -3.46
N LYS A 136 8.75 20.06 -4.17
CA LYS A 136 7.34 19.64 -4.31
C LYS A 136 7.16 18.48 -5.30
N SER A 137 7.96 18.40 -6.37
CA SER A 137 7.81 17.41 -7.46
C SER A 137 8.08 15.96 -7.03
N VAL A 138 9.00 15.74 -6.09
CA VAL A 138 9.33 14.39 -5.58
C VAL A 138 8.19 13.84 -4.73
N ILE A 139 7.59 14.68 -3.87
CA ILE A 139 6.40 14.34 -3.09
C ILE A 139 5.20 14.11 -4.02
N ASP A 140 5.01 15.00 -4.99
CA ASP A 140 3.88 14.97 -5.93
C ASP A 140 3.91 13.72 -6.84
N SER A 141 5.10 13.23 -7.20
CA SER A 141 5.26 12.03 -8.03
C SER A 141 4.77 10.74 -7.36
N GLN A 142 4.70 10.71 -6.03
CA GLN A 142 4.28 9.53 -5.26
C GLN A 142 2.80 9.56 -4.87
N LYS A 143 2.08 10.63 -5.24
CA LYS A 143 0.68 10.83 -4.87
C LYS A 143 -0.28 10.35 -5.94
N LYS A 144 -1.40 9.85 -5.46
CA LYS A 144 -2.60 9.63 -6.26
C LYS A 144 -3.18 10.97 -6.72
N LYS A 145 -3.45 11.09 -8.01
CA LYS A 145 -3.84 12.35 -8.68
C LYS A 145 -5.33 12.46 -8.98
N ILE A 146 -6.03 11.32 -9.09
CA ILE A 146 -7.44 11.26 -9.46
C ILE A 146 -8.22 10.54 -8.37
N LEU A 147 -9.32 11.13 -7.91
CA LEU A 147 -10.31 10.50 -7.05
C LEU A 147 -11.60 10.27 -7.83
N ILE A 148 -12.04 9.02 -7.91
CA ILE A 148 -13.36 8.63 -8.40
C ILE A 148 -14.24 8.43 -7.18
N SER A 149 -15.30 9.23 -7.07
CA SER A 149 -16.32 9.13 -6.04
C SER A 149 -17.68 8.99 -6.68
N GLN A 150 -18.51 8.11 -6.13
CA GLN A 150 -19.79 7.76 -6.73
C GLN A 150 -20.85 7.45 -5.69
N THR A 151 -22.11 7.48 -6.13
CA THR A 151 -23.20 6.91 -5.35
C THR A 151 -23.22 5.39 -5.50
N TYR A 152 -23.80 4.68 -4.51
CA TYR A 152 -23.84 3.22 -4.52
C TYR A 152 -24.48 2.65 -5.80
N ALA A 153 -25.50 3.33 -6.34
CA ALA A 153 -26.23 2.90 -7.53
C ALA A 153 -25.44 3.12 -8.84
N ASP A 154 -24.37 3.92 -8.82
CA ASP A 154 -23.65 4.33 -10.01
C ASP A 154 -22.29 3.61 -10.19
N LYS A 155 -22.06 2.51 -9.45
CA LYS A 155 -20.80 1.73 -9.51
C LYS A 155 -20.45 1.32 -10.93
N ASP A 156 -21.40 0.76 -11.69
CA ASP A 156 -21.15 0.27 -13.04
C ASP A 156 -20.63 1.38 -13.97
N LEU A 157 -21.15 2.60 -13.81
CA LEU A 157 -20.69 3.76 -14.57
C LEU A 157 -19.29 4.20 -14.11
N SER A 158 -19.01 4.17 -12.80
CA SER A 158 -17.68 4.45 -12.25
C SER A 158 -16.63 3.45 -12.70
N ASP A 159 -16.99 2.16 -12.81
CA ASP A 159 -16.11 1.13 -13.34
C ASP A 159 -15.76 1.39 -14.81
N ILE A 160 -16.74 1.84 -15.61
CA ILE A 160 -16.48 2.26 -17.00
C ILE A 160 -15.51 3.44 -17.04
N VAL A 161 -15.73 4.47 -16.22
CA VAL A 161 -14.84 5.65 -16.15
C VAL A 161 -13.43 5.23 -15.72
N TYR A 162 -13.32 4.37 -14.72
CA TYR A 162 -12.04 3.82 -14.27
C TYR A 162 -11.31 3.09 -15.41
N ASN A 163 -12.00 2.17 -16.09
CA ASN A 163 -11.43 1.42 -17.21
C ASN A 163 -11.02 2.33 -18.37
N MET A 164 -11.78 3.40 -18.64
CA MET A 164 -11.40 4.40 -19.64
C MET A 164 -10.13 5.16 -19.25
N LEU A 165 -9.95 5.53 -17.99
CA LEU A 165 -8.73 6.19 -17.52
C LEU A 165 -7.51 5.27 -17.69
N VAL A 166 -7.62 4.02 -17.25
CA VAL A 166 -6.56 3.02 -17.40
C VAL A 166 -6.25 2.76 -18.87
N TYR A 167 -7.27 2.65 -19.73
CA TYR A 167 -7.10 2.50 -21.18
C TYR A 167 -6.38 3.70 -21.83
N ASN A 168 -6.56 4.90 -21.27
CA ASN A 168 -5.85 6.12 -21.69
C ASN A 168 -4.49 6.30 -20.99
N ASN A 169 -3.88 5.21 -20.51
CA ASN A 169 -2.57 5.18 -19.86
C ASN A 169 -2.47 5.96 -18.55
N VAL A 170 -3.58 6.18 -17.84
CA VAL A 170 -3.50 6.64 -16.44
C VAL A 170 -3.10 5.45 -15.56
N PRO A 171 -1.98 5.52 -14.83
CA PRO A 171 -1.55 4.42 -13.99
C PRO A 171 -2.55 4.14 -12.85
N PRO A 172 -2.93 2.87 -12.57
CA PRO A 172 -3.84 2.53 -11.46
C PRO A 172 -3.35 2.99 -10.09
N ASP A 173 -2.03 3.06 -9.90
CA ASP A 173 -1.36 3.57 -8.70
C ASP A 173 -1.45 5.11 -8.57
N GLU A 174 -2.01 5.81 -9.57
CA GLU A 174 -2.34 7.24 -9.49
C GLU A 174 -3.84 7.51 -9.26
N ILE A 175 -4.69 6.47 -9.27
CA ILE A 175 -6.15 6.59 -9.11
C ILE A 175 -6.58 6.07 -7.72
N ILE A 176 -7.40 6.86 -7.02
CA ILE A 176 -8.16 6.45 -5.84
C ILE A 176 -9.58 6.16 -6.29
N TYR A 177 -10.02 4.92 -6.12
CA TYR A 177 -11.39 4.52 -6.39
C TYR A 177 -11.91 3.65 -5.25
N THR A 178 -12.83 4.21 -4.48
CA THR A 178 -13.19 3.77 -3.13
C THR A 178 -13.80 2.37 -3.06
N ASN A 179 -14.48 1.96 -4.13
CA ASN A 179 -15.12 0.65 -4.26
C ASN A 179 -14.64 -0.08 -5.53
N CYS A 180 -13.39 0.15 -5.93
CA CYS A 180 -12.77 -0.52 -7.07
C CYS A 180 -12.54 -2.00 -6.77
N ASP A 181 -12.72 -2.88 -7.75
CA ASP A 181 -12.35 -4.29 -7.63
C ASP A 181 -10.82 -4.50 -7.66
N ASP A 182 -10.06 -3.54 -8.19
CA ASP A 182 -8.59 -3.54 -8.19
C ASP A 182 -8.02 -3.01 -6.86
N GLU A 183 -7.28 -3.86 -6.16
CA GLU A 183 -6.61 -3.56 -4.88
C GLU A 183 -5.62 -2.39 -5.01
N ILE A 184 -5.03 -2.15 -6.19
CA ILE A 184 -4.04 -1.08 -6.42
C ILE A 184 -4.68 0.32 -6.34
N SER A 185 -5.91 0.43 -6.82
CA SER A 185 -6.67 1.69 -6.85
C SER A 185 -7.64 1.83 -5.67
N ARG A 186 -7.89 0.73 -4.94
CA ARG A 186 -8.66 0.74 -3.70
C ARG A 186 -7.85 1.38 -2.57
N ILE A 187 -8.56 2.03 -1.64
CA ILE A 187 -7.94 2.51 -0.40
C ILE A 187 -7.69 1.28 0.50
N PRO A 188 -6.53 1.15 1.16
CA PRO A 188 -6.24 -0.01 2.02
C PRO A 188 -7.36 -0.25 3.04
N GLU A 189 -7.93 -1.46 3.03
CA GLU A 189 -9.00 -1.90 3.94
C GLU A 189 -8.58 -1.96 5.43
N GLY A 190 -7.38 -1.49 5.81
CA GLY A 190 -7.02 -1.29 7.21
C GLY A 190 -7.78 -0.14 7.88
N ASP A 191 -8.38 0.72 7.07
CA ASP A 191 -9.05 1.96 7.49
C ASP A 191 -10.59 1.89 7.32
N VAL A 192 -11.17 0.67 7.23
CA VAL A 192 -12.64 0.48 7.24
C VAL A 192 -13.20 0.67 8.66
N GLY A 193 -13.19 1.93 9.07
CA GLY A 193 -14.10 2.54 10.03
C GLY A 193 -14.65 3.84 9.42
N LYS A 194 -15.53 4.55 10.14
CA LYS A 194 -16.22 5.77 9.68
C LYS A 194 -15.31 6.92 9.16
N SER A 195 -13.99 6.76 9.15
CA SER A 195 -13.01 7.83 8.94
C SER A 195 -11.86 7.49 7.96
N GLY A 196 -11.78 6.29 7.37
CA GLY A 196 -10.61 5.88 6.58
C GLY A 196 -10.26 6.75 5.40
N ILE A 197 -11.24 6.97 4.50
CA ILE A 197 -11.03 7.84 3.35
C ILE A 197 -10.79 9.29 3.76
N TYR A 198 -11.47 9.77 4.79
CA TYR A 198 -11.31 11.15 5.26
C TYR A 198 -9.94 11.38 5.91
N ASN A 199 -9.41 10.37 6.61
CA ASN A 199 -8.06 10.40 7.17
C ASN A 199 -7.02 10.36 6.06
N TYR A 200 -7.18 9.46 5.09
CA TYR A 200 -6.32 9.41 3.90
C TYR A 200 -6.34 10.76 3.15
N LEU A 201 -7.53 11.30 2.88
CA LEU A 201 -7.69 12.59 2.20
C LEU A 201 -7.07 13.74 3.02
N ARG A 202 -7.24 13.73 4.34
CA ARG A 202 -6.65 14.73 5.24
C ARG A 202 -5.12 14.67 5.21
N ASP A 203 -4.54 13.48 5.34
CA ASP A 203 -3.10 13.33 5.41
C ASP A 203 -2.40 13.66 4.09
N PHE A 204 -2.96 13.20 2.97
CA PHE A 204 -2.34 13.39 1.65
C PHE A 204 -2.62 14.75 1.01
N PHE A 205 -3.78 15.37 1.27
CA PHE A 205 -4.18 16.62 0.60
C PHE A 205 -4.26 17.84 1.52
N VAL A 206 -4.47 17.67 2.84
CA VAL A 206 -4.54 18.81 3.79
C VAL A 206 -3.23 19.00 4.54
N ASN A 207 -2.64 17.91 5.02
CA ASN A 207 -1.42 17.96 5.84
C ASN A 207 -0.13 17.95 5.00
N SER A 208 -0.23 17.77 3.68
CA SER A 208 0.92 17.70 2.79
C SER A 208 1.24 19.05 2.14
N TYR A 209 2.53 19.32 1.93
CA TYR A 209 3.06 20.60 1.42
C TYR A 209 2.91 20.78 -0.11
N SER A 210 2.07 19.94 -0.75
CA SER A 210 1.85 19.92 -2.20
C SER A 210 0.95 21.06 -2.66
N THR A 211 1.25 21.59 -3.84
CA THR A 211 0.37 22.54 -4.55
C THR A 211 -0.44 21.87 -5.66
N GLN A 212 -0.26 20.56 -5.88
CA GLN A 212 -0.95 19.85 -6.95
C GLN A 212 -2.37 19.52 -6.51
N LYS A 213 -3.35 20.08 -7.23
CA LYS A 213 -4.76 19.83 -6.97
C LYS A 213 -5.11 18.41 -7.42
N ILE A 214 -5.90 17.72 -6.61
CA ILE A 214 -6.52 16.45 -7.01
C ILE A 214 -7.65 16.71 -8.01
N TYR A 215 -7.77 15.84 -9.00
CA TYR A 215 -8.96 15.81 -9.86
C TYR A 215 -10.01 14.91 -9.23
N VAL A 216 -11.18 15.48 -8.92
CA VAL A 216 -12.30 14.72 -8.36
C VAL A 216 -13.34 14.50 -9.46
N LEU A 217 -13.59 13.23 -9.78
CA LEU A 217 -14.66 12.79 -10.66
C LEU A 217 -15.82 12.31 -9.78
N PHE A 218 -16.89 13.10 -9.76
CA PHE A 218 -18.12 12.71 -9.06
C PHE A 218 -19.09 12.08 -10.05
N VAL A 219 -19.32 10.77 -9.92
CA VAL A 219 -20.19 9.99 -10.79
C VAL A 219 -21.54 9.83 -10.09
N THR A 220 -22.57 10.43 -10.68
CA THR A 220 -23.94 10.39 -10.16
C THR A 220 -24.95 10.32 -11.29
N SER A 221 -26.07 9.64 -11.07
CA SER A 221 -27.23 9.64 -11.96
C SER A 221 -28.44 10.32 -11.31
N HIS A 222 -29.42 10.74 -12.13
CA HIS A 222 -30.68 11.32 -11.65
C HIS A 222 -31.49 10.37 -10.73
N LYS A 223 -31.12 9.08 -10.66
CA LYS A 223 -31.75 8.09 -9.78
C LYS A 223 -31.24 8.16 -8.34
N SER A 224 -30.30 9.04 -8.01
CA SER A 224 -29.69 9.13 -6.68
C SER A 224 -30.52 9.91 -5.62
N LYS A 225 -31.85 10.01 -5.78
CA LYS A 225 -32.75 10.59 -4.77
C LYS A 225 -33.37 9.52 -3.91
#